data_AF-A0A448ZEQ7-F1
#
_entry.id   AF-A0A448ZEQ7-F1
#
_cell.length_a   1.000
_cell.length_b   1.000
_cell.length_c   1.000
_cell.angle_alpha   90.00
_cell.angle_beta   90.00
_cell.angle_gamma   90.00
#
_symmetry.space_group_name_H-M   'P 1'
#
loop_
_entity.id
_entity.type
_entity.pdbx_description
1 polymer ?
#
loop_
_entity_poly.entity_id
_entity_poly.type
_entity_poly.pdbx_seq_one_letter_code
_entity_poly.pdbx_strand_id
1 'polypeptide(L)'
;MHPLSLSGYEDSFDRIYQPFSTENESDSTRDNISGGGKNSLIEGATTASIAASPFAWTPPKNQKEEEKMQNFYLQVAYEGNAFCGWQTQLKNLVKPSVQRTLEEWLTVLQNNGHALEADIIVDAVKNADRKRERRLKKQGKRETKNVTKKDSRSENSFSTAPRIRWADLPVAGRTDAGVSAIGQVCRFRTHRKDLTAEMISDYLTNRITTAPEISQSLGITKIVKVSRSFHPTFSTSCRAYAYLIDVDTEHNSDCDGVLELFKGGRAKHQISLLDGMLQKLEGKALDYIGLSYGRVKTLNTICTLHHARAKLVRYETSAGAKSRARTAVCIELVGDRFLRRMVRLLVEASVRLVSTAEKNAETEPPVIGGIADCGATTDALLQLVEKRDRTIVGRPAPPDGLVFVGARLPLA
;
A
#
# COMPACT_ATOMS: atom_id res chain seq x y z
N MET A 1 -0.07 -22.59 11.21
CA MET A 1 -1.41 -22.02 10.93
C MET A 1 -2.07 -22.90 9.89
N HIS A 2 -3.29 -23.39 10.15
CA HIS A 2 -4.08 -24.07 9.12
C HIS A 2 -4.40 -23.08 7.97
N PRO A 3 -4.42 -23.54 6.71
CA PRO A 3 -4.76 -22.68 5.59
C PRO A 3 -6.23 -22.26 5.71
N LEU A 4 -6.46 -20.99 6.04
CA LEU A 4 -7.78 -20.38 5.96
C LEU A 4 -8.26 -20.47 4.50
N SER A 5 -9.50 -20.90 4.32
CA SER A 5 -10.10 -21.17 3.02
C SER A 5 -10.05 -19.95 2.09
N LEU A 6 -9.66 -20.18 0.84
CA LEU A 6 -9.42 -19.21 -0.23
C LEU A 6 -10.63 -18.31 -0.61
N SER A 7 -11.84 -18.58 -0.13
CA SER A 7 -13.05 -17.80 -0.45
C SER A 7 -13.20 -16.48 0.30
N GLY A 8 -12.41 -16.21 1.35
CA GLY A 8 -12.55 -15.00 2.19
C GLY A 8 -11.69 -13.79 1.79
N TYR A 9 -10.75 -13.94 0.86
CA TYR A 9 -9.72 -12.92 0.61
C TYR A 9 -10.06 -11.92 -0.51
N GLU A 10 -10.73 -12.34 -1.59
CA GLU A 10 -11.31 -11.41 -2.58
C GLU A 10 -12.38 -10.52 -1.91
N ASP A 11 -13.04 -11.08 -0.88
CA ASP A 11 -14.07 -10.44 -0.08
C ASP A 11 -13.52 -9.28 0.79
N SER A 12 -12.24 -9.26 1.20
CA SER A 12 -11.76 -8.23 2.16
C SER A 12 -11.63 -6.83 1.55
N PHE A 13 -11.21 -6.73 0.29
CA PHE A 13 -11.14 -5.45 -0.43
C PHE A 13 -12.54 -5.01 -0.87
N ASP A 14 -13.36 -5.93 -1.36
CA ASP A 14 -14.74 -5.66 -1.79
C ASP A 14 -15.70 -5.43 -0.61
N ARG A 15 -15.39 -5.91 0.60
CA ARG A 15 -16.07 -5.54 1.86
C ARG A 15 -15.77 -4.11 2.29
N ILE A 16 -14.54 -3.63 2.07
CA ILE A 16 -14.16 -2.25 2.37
C ILE A 16 -14.65 -1.30 1.28
N TYR A 17 -14.79 -1.78 0.05
CA TYR A 17 -15.31 -1.02 -1.07
C TYR A 17 -16.41 -1.80 -1.78
N GLN A 18 -17.66 -1.44 -1.50
CA GLN A 18 -18.75 -1.69 -2.44
C GLN A 18 -18.89 -0.45 -3.33
N PRO A 19 -18.89 -0.59 -4.68
CA PRO A 19 -19.20 0.53 -5.54
C PRO A 19 -20.58 1.09 -5.18
N PHE A 20 -20.75 2.41 -5.25
CA PHE A 20 -22.06 3.04 -5.21
C PHE A 20 -22.97 2.34 -6.23
N SER A 21 -23.90 1.52 -5.74
CA SER A 21 -25.04 1.07 -6.53
C SER A 21 -25.89 2.30 -6.79
N THR A 22 -25.92 2.76 -8.02
CA THR A 22 -27.01 3.62 -8.49
C THR A 22 -28.26 2.76 -8.41
N GLU A 23 -29.09 3.02 -7.40
CA GLU A 23 -30.42 2.42 -7.31
C GLU A 23 -31.20 2.87 -8.54
N ASN A 24 -31.52 1.91 -9.42
CA ASN A 24 -32.55 2.08 -10.43
C ASN A 24 -33.88 2.22 -9.70
N GLU A 25 -34.37 3.45 -9.53
CA GLU A 25 -35.80 3.70 -9.37
C GLU A 25 -36.51 3.16 -10.61
N SER A 26 -37.09 1.97 -10.46
CA SER A 26 -38.16 1.49 -11.34
C SER A 26 -39.42 1.42 -10.50
N ASP A 27 -39.94 2.59 -10.15
CA ASP A 27 -41.28 2.68 -9.61
C ASP A 27 -42.28 2.67 -10.77
N SER A 28 -43.04 1.58 -10.83
CA SER A 28 -44.10 1.35 -11.80
C SER A 28 -45.38 2.00 -11.30
N THR A 29 -45.68 3.19 -11.79
CA THR A 29 -47.06 3.72 -11.77
C THR A 29 -47.48 4.08 -13.19
N ARG A 30 -48.29 3.18 -13.76
CA ARG A 30 -49.12 3.46 -14.94
C ARG A 30 -50.19 4.45 -14.50
N ASP A 31 -50.24 5.62 -15.13
CA ASP A 31 -51.50 6.31 -15.34
C ASP A 31 -51.50 7.05 -16.68
N ASN A 32 -52.55 6.75 -17.45
CA ASN A 32 -52.87 7.29 -18.76
C ASN A 32 -53.41 8.72 -18.63
N ILE A 33 -52.82 9.72 -19.29
CA ILE A 33 -53.58 10.86 -19.84
C ILE A 33 -52.96 11.31 -21.18
N SER A 34 -53.82 11.30 -22.20
CA SER A 34 -53.62 11.80 -23.56
C SER A 34 -53.60 13.34 -23.63
N GLY A 35 -52.76 13.92 -24.49
CA GLY A 35 -52.90 15.32 -24.90
C GLY A 35 -51.73 15.80 -25.77
N GLY A 36 -52.01 16.11 -27.04
CA GLY A 36 -51.00 16.56 -28.00
C GLY A 36 -50.57 18.03 -27.84
N GLY A 37 -49.41 18.36 -28.37
CA GLY A 37 -48.92 19.74 -28.51
C GLY A 37 -47.51 19.78 -29.09
N LYS A 38 -47.35 20.46 -30.23
CA LYS A 38 -46.09 20.66 -30.95
C LYS A 38 -45.27 21.84 -30.37
N ASN A 39 -43.95 21.77 -30.59
CA ASN A 39 -42.93 22.84 -30.64
C ASN A 39 -42.57 23.61 -29.36
N SER A 40 -41.31 23.54 -28.93
CA SER A 40 -40.28 24.56 -29.20
C SER A 40 -38.94 24.23 -28.51
N LEU A 41 -37.84 24.57 -29.19
CA LEU A 41 -36.45 24.49 -28.70
C LEU A 41 -36.24 25.23 -27.37
N ILE A 42 -35.27 24.77 -26.55
CA ILE A 42 -34.03 25.48 -26.16
C ILE A 42 -33.13 24.53 -25.33
N GLU A 43 -31.95 24.29 -25.90
CA GLU A 43 -30.60 24.03 -25.36
C GLU A 43 -30.37 23.60 -23.89
N GLY A 44 -29.46 22.62 -23.74
CA GLY A 44 -28.45 22.69 -22.67
C GLY A 44 -28.34 21.51 -21.71
N ALA A 45 -28.04 20.29 -22.20
CA ALA A 45 -27.51 19.23 -21.34
C ALA A 45 -26.41 18.46 -22.06
N THR A 46 -25.19 18.99 -21.97
CA THR A 46 -23.96 18.26 -22.31
C THR A 46 -23.85 17.02 -21.44
N THR A 47 -24.06 15.86 -22.04
CA THR A 47 -23.61 14.57 -21.52
C THR A 47 -22.11 14.65 -21.25
N ALA A 48 -21.73 14.71 -19.97
CA ALA A 48 -20.34 14.55 -19.57
C ALA A 48 -19.89 13.14 -19.94
N SER A 49 -19.17 13.02 -21.07
CA SER A 49 -18.50 11.78 -21.43
C SER A 49 -17.58 11.40 -20.28
N ILE A 50 -17.71 10.17 -19.78
CA ILE A 50 -16.71 9.55 -18.91
C ILE A 50 -15.41 9.53 -19.71
N ALA A 51 -14.55 10.52 -19.48
CA ALA A 51 -13.27 10.62 -20.14
C ALA A 51 -12.45 9.41 -19.69
N ALA A 52 -12.12 8.53 -20.64
CA ALA A 52 -11.14 7.49 -20.44
C ALA A 52 -9.87 8.11 -19.83
N SER A 53 -9.36 7.47 -18.77
CA SER A 53 -8.16 7.93 -18.07
C SER A 53 -7.04 8.25 -19.08
N PRO A 54 -6.43 9.45 -19.05
CA PRO A 54 -5.33 9.80 -19.96
C PRO A 54 -4.06 8.97 -19.75
N PHE A 55 -4.10 7.97 -18.85
CA PHE A 55 -3.04 7.03 -18.52
C PHE A 55 -3.33 5.61 -19.00
N ALA A 56 -3.73 5.45 -20.27
CA ALA A 56 -3.48 4.17 -20.94
C ALA A 56 -1.95 3.99 -21.05
N TRP A 57 -1.35 3.20 -20.16
CA TRP A 57 0.06 2.84 -20.27
C TRP A 57 0.31 2.24 -21.66
N THR A 58 1.04 2.95 -22.50
CA THR A 58 1.48 2.45 -23.80
C THR A 58 2.84 1.78 -23.64
N PRO A 59 2.98 0.50 -24.01
CA PRO A 59 4.26 -0.19 -23.94
C PRO A 59 5.34 0.51 -24.77
N PRO A 60 6.63 0.44 -24.37
CA PRO A 60 7.74 1.00 -25.15
C PRO A 60 7.78 0.44 -26.58
N LYS A 61 8.03 1.30 -27.58
CA LYS A 61 7.97 0.99 -29.02
C LYS A 61 9.15 0.17 -29.58
N ASN A 62 10.15 -0.21 -28.77
CA ASN A 62 11.32 -0.97 -29.26
C ASN A 62 11.02 -2.48 -29.31
N GLN A 63 10.38 -2.89 -30.41
CA GLN A 63 9.80 -4.23 -30.60
C GLN A 63 10.77 -5.34 -31.02
N LYS A 64 12.08 -5.07 -31.20
CA LYS A 64 13.00 -6.03 -31.86
C LYS A 64 13.80 -6.98 -30.95
N GLU A 65 13.74 -6.87 -29.62
CA GLU A 65 14.49 -7.80 -28.72
C GLU A 65 13.73 -8.28 -27.46
N GLU A 66 12.46 -7.90 -27.25
CA GLU A 66 11.61 -8.63 -26.28
C GLU A 66 11.17 -9.97 -26.91
N GLU A 67 12.09 -10.93 -26.96
CA GLU A 67 11.74 -12.35 -27.06
C GLU A 67 10.60 -12.62 -26.08
N LYS A 68 9.41 -12.82 -26.67
CA LYS A 68 8.09 -12.74 -26.08
C LYS A 68 8.06 -13.10 -24.57
N MET A 69 8.35 -12.22 -23.61
CA MET A 69 8.27 -12.57 -22.17
C MET A 69 6.84 -12.96 -21.74
N GLN A 70 6.72 -13.74 -20.67
CA GLN A 70 5.49 -13.95 -19.91
C GLN A 70 5.44 -13.00 -18.71
N ASN A 71 4.26 -12.49 -18.37
CA ASN A 71 4.02 -11.69 -17.17
C ASN A 71 3.15 -12.49 -16.20
N PHE A 72 3.51 -12.46 -14.92
CA PHE A 72 2.74 -13.03 -13.83
C PHE A 72 2.39 -11.93 -12.83
N TYR A 73 1.11 -11.87 -12.48
CA TYR A 73 0.60 -11.17 -11.32
C TYR A 73 0.86 -12.04 -10.08
N LEU A 74 1.39 -11.43 -9.03
CA LEU A 74 1.60 -12.07 -7.73
C LEU A 74 0.90 -11.22 -6.67
N GLN A 75 0.13 -11.87 -5.81
CA GLN A 75 -0.39 -11.30 -4.59
C GLN A 75 0.37 -11.88 -3.40
N VAL A 76 0.88 -10.99 -2.55
CA VAL A 76 1.80 -11.31 -1.45
C VAL A 76 1.24 -10.73 -0.16
N ALA A 77 1.20 -11.56 0.88
CA ALA A 77 0.93 -11.16 2.26
C ALA A 77 2.23 -11.18 3.05
N TYR A 78 2.44 -10.19 3.93
CA TYR A 78 3.59 -10.17 4.83
C TYR A 78 3.32 -9.37 6.10
N GLU A 79 3.96 -9.79 7.18
CA GLU A 79 4.03 -9.05 8.45
C GLU A 79 5.18 -8.05 8.40
N GLY A 80 4.87 -6.75 8.53
CA GLY A 80 5.84 -5.67 8.34
C GLY A 80 7.01 -5.70 9.31
N ASN A 81 6.82 -6.25 10.50
CA ASN A 81 7.85 -6.34 11.54
C ASN A 81 9.00 -7.28 11.18
N ALA A 82 8.79 -8.26 10.30
CA ALA A 82 9.85 -9.14 9.82
C ALA A 82 10.77 -8.47 8.78
N PHE A 83 10.39 -7.31 8.23
CA PHE A 83 11.07 -6.68 7.09
C PHE A 83 11.47 -5.23 7.34
N CYS A 84 12.44 -4.73 6.56
CA CYS A 84 12.76 -3.30 6.50
C CYS A 84 11.88 -2.50 5.50
N GLY A 85 10.70 -3.02 5.20
CA GLY A 85 9.77 -2.51 4.19
C GLY A 85 9.85 -3.26 2.86
N TRP A 86 9.11 -2.77 1.85
CA TRP A 86 9.09 -3.43 0.55
C TRP A 86 10.42 -3.28 -0.20
N GLN A 87 10.87 -2.04 -0.39
CA GLN A 87 11.94 -1.71 -1.33
C GLN A 87 13.31 -2.23 -0.85
N THR A 88 14.09 -2.79 -1.77
CA THR A 88 15.47 -3.23 -1.51
C THR A 88 16.34 -2.13 -0.92
N GLN A 89 16.89 -2.38 0.28
CA GLN A 89 17.77 -1.47 1.01
C GLN A 89 19.14 -2.12 1.27
N LEU A 90 20.12 -1.83 0.42
CA LEU A 90 21.45 -2.48 0.47
C LEU A 90 22.28 -2.16 1.72
N LYS A 91 21.92 -1.10 2.44
CA LYS A 91 22.62 -0.68 3.66
C LYS A 91 21.99 -1.27 4.93
N ASN A 92 20.80 -1.88 4.83
CA ASN A 92 20.14 -2.51 5.96
C ASN A 92 20.53 -3.99 6.01
N LEU A 93 21.35 -4.35 7.00
CA LEU A 93 21.83 -5.72 7.21
C LEU A 93 21.08 -6.42 8.35
N VAL A 94 20.12 -5.74 8.98
CA VAL A 94 19.42 -6.26 10.17
C VAL A 94 18.18 -7.06 9.75
N LYS A 95 17.37 -6.53 8.83
CA LYS A 95 16.17 -7.19 8.32
C LYS A 95 16.16 -7.21 6.79
N PRO A 96 15.73 -8.31 6.15
CA PRO A 96 15.55 -8.33 4.70
C PRO A 96 14.44 -7.37 4.28
N SER A 97 14.41 -7.00 3.01
CA SER A 97 13.27 -6.33 2.39
C SER A 97 12.45 -7.35 1.60
N VAL A 98 11.13 -7.22 1.58
CA VAL A 98 10.23 -8.15 0.86
C VAL A 98 10.63 -8.30 -0.62
N GLN A 99 10.93 -7.17 -1.28
CA GLN A 99 11.31 -7.16 -2.70
C GLN A 99 12.56 -8.01 -2.96
N ARG A 100 13.65 -7.75 -2.21
CA ARG A 100 14.91 -8.48 -2.37
C ARG A 100 14.73 -9.99 -2.17
N THR A 101 14.04 -10.40 -1.11
CA THR A 101 13.80 -11.82 -0.80
C THR A 101 13.13 -12.53 -1.99
N LEU A 102 12.07 -11.95 -2.54
CA LEU A 102 11.35 -12.52 -3.67
C LEU A 102 12.16 -12.44 -4.98
N GLU A 103 12.85 -11.34 -5.24
CA GLU A 103 13.69 -11.17 -6.43
C GLU A 103 14.84 -12.19 -6.47
N GLU A 104 15.48 -12.49 -5.34
CA GLU A 104 16.54 -13.49 -5.27
C GLU A 104 16.00 -14.89 -5.60
N TRP A 105 14.87 -15.29 -5.02
CA TRP A 105 14.25 -16.59 -5.31
C TRP A 105 13.77 -16.69 -6.76
N LEU A 106 13.11 -15.67 -7.28
CA LEU A 106 12.65 -15.63 -8.68
C LEU A 106 13.82 -15.58 -9.68
N THR A 107 14.94 -14.97 -9.28
CA THR A 107 16.19 -14.99 -10.06
C THR A 107 16.70 -16.43 -10.19
N VAL A 108 16.72 -17.21 -9.10
CA VAL A 108 17.10 -18.62 -9.16
C VAL A 108 16.14 -19.40 -10.08
N LEU A 109 14.83 -19.26 -9.87
CA LEU A 109 13.81 -19.98 -10.65
C LEU A 109 13.95 -19.74 -12.17
N GLN A 110 14.16 -18.51 -12.61
CA GLN A 110 14.20 -18.21 -14.04
C GLN A 110 15.48 -18.68 -14.75
N ASN A 111 16.59 -18.85 -14.03
CA ASN A 111 17.86 -19.26 -14.63
C ASN A 111 18.08 -20.78 -14.62
N ASN A 112 17.34 -21.55 -13.81
CA ASN A 112 17.50 -23.01 -13.67
C ASN A 112 16.89 -23.82 -14.84
N GLY A 113 17.19 -23.46 -16.10
CA GLY A 113 16.73 -24.21 -17.29
C GLY A 113 17.45 -25.54 -17.52
N HIS A 114 18.54 -25.79 -16.78
CA HIS A 114 19.31 -27.03 -16.78
C HIS A 114 19.65 -27.36 -15.33
N ALA A 115 19.63 -28.65 -14.97
CA ALA A 115 19.93 -29.17 -13.64
C ALA A 115 21.36 -28.87 -13.11
N LEU A 116 22.12 -28.00 -13.77
CA LEU A 116 23.40 -27.50 -13.30
C LEU A 116 23.18 -26.35 -12.32
N GLU A 117 23.15 -26.76 -11.05
CA GLU A 117 23.67 -26.02 -9.89
C GLU A 117 22.86 -24.78 -9.46
N ALA A 118 21.73 -25.06 -8.81
CA ALA A 118 21.12 -24.09 -7.89
C ALA A 118 22.18 -23.53 -6.92
N ASP A 119 23.16 -24.32 -6.50
CA ASP A 119 24.27 -23.89 -5.66
C ASP A 119 25.20 -22.87 -6.34
N ILE A 120 25.51 -23.02 -7.64
CA ILE A 120 26.31 -22.02 -8.37
C ILE A 120 25.53 -20.72 -8.53
N ILE A 121 24.24 -20.76 -8.84
CA ILE A 121 23.45 -19.53 -8.98
C ILE A 121 23.26 -18.87 -7.61
N VAL A 122 22.99 -19.65 -6.57
CA VAL A 122 22.94 -19.16 -5.18
C VAL A 122 24.28 -18.55 -4.79
N ASP A 123 25.40 -19.20 -5.09
CA ASP A 123 26.73 -18.69 -4.80
C ASP A 123 27.10 -17.48 -5.65
N ALA A 124 26.66 -17.42 -6.91
CA ALA A 124 26.86 -16.27 -7.78
C ALA A 124 26.02 -15.07 -7.33
N VAL A 125 24.79 -15.28 -6.85
CA VAL A 125 23.96 -14.25 -6.19
C VAL A 125 24.64 -13.78 -4.92
N LYS A 126 25.06 -14.70 -4.03
CA LYS A 126 25.83 -14.38 -2.81
C LYS A 126 27.16 -13.67 -3.11
N ASN A 127 27.84 -14.03 -4.20
CA ASN A 127 29.11 -13.43 -4.62
C ASN A 127 28.90 -12.04 -5.25
N ALA A 128 27.84 -11.87 -6.05
CA ALA A 128 27.41 -10.57 -6.54
C ALA A 128 27.07 -9.64 -5.39
N ASP A 129 26.39 -10.15 -4.36
CA ASP A 129 26.09 -9.43 -3.12
C ASP A 129 27.36 -9.06 -2.35
N ARG A 130 28.28 -9.99 -2.13
CA ARG A 130 29.59 -9.70 -1.51
C ARG A 130 30.38 -8.66 -2.31
N LYS A 131 30.35 -8.71 -3.64
CA LYS A 131 31.02 -7.73 -4.52
C LYS A 131 30.34 -6.36 -4.44
N ARG A 132 29.01 -6.31 -4.34
CA ARG A 132 28.20 -5.09 -4.19
C ARG A 132 28.41 -4.45 -2.80
N GLU A 133 28.44 -5.25 -1.74
CA GLU A 133 28.79 -4.79 -0.38
C GLU A 133 30.20 -4.20 -0.32
N ARG A 134 31.19 -4.86 -0.93
CA ARG A 134 32.56 -4.34 -1.02
C ARG A 134 32.61 -2.99 -1.74
N ARG A 135 31.80 -2.79 -2.78
CA ARG A 135 31.69 -1.49 -3.48
C ARG A 135 31.04 -0.41 -2.62
N LEU A 136 29.99 -0.74 -1.87
CA LEU A 136 29.30 0.19 -0.97
C LEU A 136 30.16 0.58 0.23
N LYS A 137 30.90 -0.37 0.84
CA LYS A 137 31.89 -0.09 1.89
C LYS A 137 33.04 0.80 1.38
N LYS A 138 33.45 0.64 0.11
CA LYS A 138 34.43 1.54 -0.54
C LYS A 138 33.86 2.94 -0.83
N GLN A 139 32.57 3.07 -1.14
CA GLN A 139 31.91 4.38 -1.28
C GLN A 139 31.77 5.09 0.07
N GLY A 140 31.44 4.37 1.16
CA GLY A 140 31.41 4.94 2.51
C GLY A 140 32.76 5.38 3.06
N LYS A 141 33.88 4.82 2.56
CA LYS A 141 35.25 5.27 2.89
C LYS A 141 35.78 6.40 2.00
N ARG A 142 35.10 6.73 0.90
CA ARG A 142 35.54 7.75 -0.07
C ARG A 142 35.07 9.17 0.25
N GLU A 143 34.15 9.36 1.20
CA GLU A 143 33.80 10.71 1.70
C GLU A 143 34.89 11.32 2.60
N THR A 144 35.95 10.57 2.93
CA THR A 144 37.20 11.10 3.51
C THR A 144 38.41 10.59 2.75
N LYS A 145 38.62 11.10 1.54
CA LYS A 145 39.93 11.39 0.92
C LYS A 145 39.72 11.72 -0.55
N ASN A 146 39.89 13.00 -0.87
CA ASN A 146 40.27 13.44 -2.20
C ASN A 146 41.61 12.79 -2.60
N VAL A 147 41.84 12.82 -3.91
CA VAL A 147 43.09 12.60 -4.66
C VAL A 147 43.10 11.35 -5.55
N THR A 148 43.15 11.69 -6.83
CA THR A 148 43.55 11.01 -8.06
C THR A 148 44.13 9.61 -7.98
N LYS A 149 43.61 8.71 -8.82
CA LYS A 149 44.44 7.90 -9.72
C LYS A 149 43.67 7.48 -10.97
N LYS A 150 44.15 7.97 -12.09
CA LYS A 150 43.95 7.50 -13.46
C LYS A 150 44.74 6.20 -13.56
N ASP A 151 44.15 5.11 -14.04
CA ASP A 151 44.92 4.03 -14.67
C ASP A 151 44.05 3.12 -15.55
N SER A 152 44.53 3.05 -16.80
CA SER A 152 44.57 1.98 -17.80
C SER A 152 43.45 0.93 -17.93
N ARG A 153 42.93 0.90 -19.16
CA ARG A 153 42.34 -0.26 -19.85
C ARG A 153 43.29 -1.47 -19.83
N SER A 154 42.76 -2.59 -19.37
CA SER A 154 43.00 -3.97 -19.80
C SER A 154 41.83 -4.78 -19.21
N GLU A 155 41.28 -5.86 -19.76
CA GLU A 155 41.44 -6.62 -20.98
C GLU A 155 40.12 -7.41 -21.10
N ASN A 156 39.66 -7.67 -22.33
CA ASN A 156 38.53 -8.56 -22.59
C ASN A 156 38.89 -9.97 -22.14
N SER A 157 38.43 -10.39 -20.97
CA SER A 157 38.23 -11.81 -20.69
C SER A 157 36.78 -12.14 -21.05
N PHE A 158 36.59 -13.01 -22.04
CA PHE A 158 35.31 -13.69 -22.24
C PHE A 158 35.04 -14.52 -20.99
N SER A 159 34.27 -13.94 -20.07
CA SER A 159 33.82 -14.62 -18.86
C SER A 159 32.94 -15.79 -19.29
N THR A 160 33.40 -17.01 -19.01
CA THR A 160 32.65 -18.28 -19.13
C THR A 160 31.51 -18.40 -18.10
N ALA A 161 31.30 -17.39 -17.26
CA ALA A 161 30.24 -17.40 -16.27
C ALA A 161 28.86 -17.26 -16.96
N PRO A 162 27.87 -18.10 -16.59
CA PRO A 162 26.54 -18.00 -17.15
C PRO A 162 25.95 -16.60 -16.90
N ARG A 163 25.33 -16.01 -17.94
CA ARG A 163 24.67 -14.71 -17.83
C ARG A 163 23.42 -14.85 -16.96
N ILE A 164 23.53 -14.44 -15.70
CA ILE A 164 22.39 -14.43 -14.76
C ILE A 164 21.40 -13.35 -15.20
N ARG A 165 20.17 -13.77 -15.49
CA ARG A 165 19.03 -12.86 -15.65
C ARG A 165 18.50 -12.55 -14.26
N TRP A 166 18.43 -11.28 -13.87
CA TRP A 166 17.88 -10.89 -12.57
C TRP A 166 16.37 -10.69 -12.67
N ALA A 167 15.64 -11.12 -11.64
CA ALA A 167 14.22 -10.83 -11.54
C ALA A 167 14.03 -9.37 -11.11
N ASP A 168 13.01 -8.72 -11.67
CA ASP A 168 12.54 -7.41 -11.25
C ASP A 168 11.08 -7.55 -10.81
N LEU A 169 10.76 -7.01 -9.64
CA LEU A 169 9.46 -7.16 -9.00
C LEU A 169 8.81 -5.81 -8.69
N PRO A 170 8.39 -5.04 -9.72
CA PRO A 170 7.62 -3.82 -9.51
C PRO A 170 6.32 -4.11 -8.74
N VAL A 171 5.84 -3.11 -8.02
CA VAL A 171 4.77 -3.24 -7.01
C VAL A 171 3.70 -2.15 -7.16
N ALA A 172 2.47 -2.42 -6.71
CA ALA A 172 1.36 -1.47 -6.79
C ALA A 172 1.57 -0.22 -5.91
N GLY A 173 2.18 -0.40 -4.73
CA GLY A 173 2.58 0.67 -3.84
C GLY A 173 3.64 0.18 -2.85
N ARG A 174 4.69 0.97 -2.62
CA ARG A 174 5.73 0.63 -1.65
C ARG A 174 5.19 0.81 -0.23
N THR A 175 5.52 -0.12 0.67
CA THR A 175 5.30 0.04 2.11
C THR A 175 6.61 0.40 2.82
N ASP A 176 6.51 1.28 3.83
CA ASP A 176 7.61 1.62 4.73
C ASP A 176 7.93 0.44 5.68
N ALA A 177 9.06 0.49 6.39
CA ALA A 177 9.40 -0.51 7.42
C ALA A 177 8.34 -0.57 8.52
N GLY A 178 8.01 -1.79 8.98
CA GLY A 178 6.98 -2.05 9.99
C GLY A 178 5.55 -2.15 9.45
N VAL A 179 5.28 -1.70 8.23
CA VAL A 179 3.94 -1.76 7.62
C VAL A 179 3.69 -3.16 7.04
N SER A 180 2.61 -3.80 7.47
CA SER A 180 2.17 -5.11 7.00
C SER A 180 1.38 -5.02 5.69
N ALA A 181 1.19 -6.14 5.01
CA ALA A 181 0.29 -6.23 3.86
C ALA A 181 -0.42 -7.59 3.83
N ILE A 182 -1.67 -7.61 3.39
CA ILE A 182 -2.42 -8.86 3.18
C ILE A 182 -2.66 -9.16 1.69
N GLY A 183 -2.59 -8.13 0.84
CA GLY A 183 -2.87 -8.26 -0.59
C GLY A 183 -1.95 -7.41 -1.46
N GLN A 184 -0.65 -7.32 -1.12
CA GLN A 184 0.30 -6.56 -1.92
C GLN A 184 0.41 -7.14 -3.33
N VAL A 185 0.34 -6.28 -4.34
CA VAL A 185 0.33 -6.68 -5.75
C VAL A 185 1.67 -6.37 -6.39
N CYS A 186 2.31 -7.38 -6.97
CA CYS A 186 3.52 -7.22 -7.75
C CYS A 186 3.47 -8.01 -9.06
N ARG A 187 4.47 -7.77 -9.92
CA ARG A 187 4.55 -8.44 -11.23
C ARG A 187 5.92 -9.02 -11.45
N PHE A 188 5.96 -10.32 -11.76
CA PHE A 188 7.16 -11.01 -12.22
C PHE A 188 7.13 -11.16 -13.75
N ARG A 189 8.26 -10.90 -14.41
CA ARG A 189 8.44 -11.12 -15.85
C ARG A 189 9.53 -12.14 -16.09
N THR A 190 9.31 -13.04 -17.03
CA THR A 190 10.29 -14.09 -17.37
C THR A 190 10.26 -14.41 -18.86
N HIS A 191 11.42 -14.80 -19.40
CA HIS A 191 11.53 -15.34 -20.76
C HIS A 191 11.20 -16.84 -20.84
N ARG A 192 11.26 -17.55 -19.70
CA ARG A 192 10.92 -18.97 -19.61
C ARG A 192 9.47 -19.15 -20.02
N LYS A 193 9.22 -20.03 -20.98
CA LYS A 193 7.89 -20.27 -21.56
C LYS A 193 7.13 -21.40 -20.89
N ASP A 194 7.91 -22.30 -20.31
CA ASP A 194 7.53 -23.49 -19.58
C ASP A 194 7.08 -23.20 -18.15
N LEU A 195 7.39 -22.02 -17.59
CA LEU A 195 6.89 -21.66 -16.26
C LEU A 195 5.38 -21.42 -16.29
N THR A 196 4.67 -22.08 -15.37
CA THR A 196 3.25 -21.85 -15.10
C THR A 196 3.07 -21.11 -13.78
N ALA A 197 1.85 -20.64 -13.50
CA ALA A 197 1.54 -19.95 -12.24
C ALA A 197 1.72 -20.90 -11.04
N GLU A 198 1.35 -22.16 -11.21
CA GLU A 198 1.45 -23.23 -10.22
C GLU A 198 2.93 -23.51 -9.90
N MET A 199 3.79 -23.67 -10.90
CA MET A 199 5.23 -23.89 -10.69
C MET A 199 5.89 -22.76 -9.90
N ILE A 200 5.50 -21.51 -10.16
CA ILE A 200 6.02 -20.35 -9.42
C ILE A 200 5.48 -20.36 -7.99
N SER A 201 4.20 -20.70 -7.81
CA SER A 201 3.54 -20.76 -6.50
C SER A 201 4.17 -21.82 -5.60
N ASP A 202 4.35 -23.04 -6.13
CA ASP A 202 4.96 -24.15 -5.41
C ASP A 202 6.40 -23.85 -5.03
N TYR A 203 7.17 -23.29 -5.98
CA TYR A 203 8.54 -22.89 -5.73
C TYR A 203 8.64 -21.84 -4.60
N LEU A 204 7.88 -20.75 -4.69
CA LEU A 204 7.92 -19.70 -3.67
C LEU A 204 7.42 -20.21 -2.31
N THR A 205 6.36 -21.01 -2.28
CA THR A 205 5.81 -21.59 -1.05
C THR A 205 6.85 -22.49 -0.37
N ASN A 206 7.53 -23.37 -1.12
CA ASN A 206 8.62 -24.19 -0.59
C ASN A 206 9.75 -23.33 -0.01
N ARG A 207 10.18 -22.28 -0.72
CA ARG A 207 11.21 -21.35 -0.22
C ARG A 207 10.80 -20.63 1.06
N ILE A 208 9.53 -20.24 1.18
CA ILE A 208 8.98 -19.63 2.40
C ILE A 208 8.99 -20.63 3.56
N THR A 209 8.49 -21.85 3.35
CA THR A 209 8.43 -22.89 4.38
C THR A 209 9.82 -23.29 4.86
N THR A 210 10.82 -23.24 3.98
CA THR A 210 12.22 -23.59 4.30
C THR A 210 13.07 -22.42 4.79
N ALA A 211 12.50 -21.22 4.96
CA ALA A 211 13.15 -20.03 5.51
C ALA A 211 12.60 -19.71 6.90
N PRO A 212 13.16 -20.30 7.99
CA PRO A 212 12.59 -20.22 9.34
C PRO A 212 12.33 -18.79 9.82
N GLU A 213 13.21 -17.86 9.47
CA GLU A 213 13.20 -16.46 9.89
C GLU A 213 12.00 -15.65 9.37
N ILE A 214 11.35 -16.09 8.29
CA ILE A 214 10.22 -15.40 7.67
C ILE A 214 9.04 -16.31 7.32
N SER A 215 9.15 -17.61 7.60
CA SER A 215 8.14 -18.64 7.25
C SER A 215 6.74 -18.36 7.80
N GLN A 216 6.64 -17.63 8.92
CA GLN A 216 5.36 -17.22 9.52
C GLN A 216 4.92 -15.80 9.13
N SER A 217 5.78 -15.04 8.45
CA SER A 217 5.62 -13.61 8.20
C SER A 217 5.56 -13.25 6.70
N LEU A 218 5.61 -14.23 5.80
CA LEU A 218 5.50 -14.03 4.35
C LEU A 218 4.65 -15.16 3.74
N GLY A 219 3.77 -14.80 2.80
CA GLY A 219 2.93 -15.76 2.09
C GLY A 219 2.62 -15.28 0.67
N ILE A 220 2.47 -16.24 -0.24
CA ILE A 220 1.94 -15.99 -1.59
C ILE A 220 0.49 -16.44 -1.60
N THR A 221 -0.42 -15.52 -1.91
CA THR A 221 -1.87 -15.80 -1.86
C THR A 221 -2.45 -16.08 -3.24
N LYS A 222 -1.89 -15.50 -4.30
CA LYS A 222 -2.39 -15.67 -5.66
C LYS A 222 -1.28 -15.45 -6.68
N ILE A 223 -1.18 -16.35 -7.67
CA ILE A 223 -0.36 -16.14 -8.87
C ILE A 223 -1.22 -16.38 -10.10
N VAL A 224 -1.20 -15.45 -11.05
CA VAL A 224 -1.95 -15.57 -12.31
C VAL A 224 -1.10 -15.04 -13.46
N LYS A 225 -1.13 -15.72 -14.60
CA LYS A 225 -0.54 -15.21 -15.83
C LYS A 225 -1.39 -14.06 -16.37
N VAL A 226 -0.76 -12.93 -16.68
CA VAL A 226 -1.46 -11.70 -17.08
C VAL A 226 -0.93 -11.14 -18.39
N SER A 227 -1.70 -10.21 -18.97
CA SER A 227 -1.30 -9.49 -20.19
C SER A 227 0.05 -8.78 -20.03
N ARG A 228 0.73 -8.58 -21.15
CA ARG A 228 1.98 -7.81 -21.21
C ARG A 228 1.82 -6.36 -20.81
N SER A 229 0.63 -5.81 -21.07
CA SER A 229 0.27 -4.44 -20.74
C SER A 229 0.07 -4.21 -19.25
N PHE A 230 -0.03 -5.29 -18.46
CA PHE A 230 -0.19 -5.17 -17.02
C PHE A 230 1.05 -4.56 -16.35
N HIS A 231 0.83 -3.51 -15.56
CA HIS A 231 1.81 -2.93 -14.65
C HIS A 231 1.16 -2.70 -13.28
N PRO A 232 1.72 -3.24 -12.17
CA PRO A 232 1.05 -3.21 -10.88
C PRO A 232 0.81 -1.79 -10.35
N THR A 233 1.71 -0.84 -10.62
CA THR A 233 1.50 0.59 -10.28
C THR A 233 0.52 1.32 -11.19
N PHE A 234 0.67 1.21 -12.52
CA PHE A 234 -0.06 2.07 -13.46
C PHE A 234 -1.37 1.46 -13.93
N SER A 235 -1.51 0.14 -13.87
CA SER A 235 -2.77 -0.52 -14.15
C SER A 235 -3.74 -0.38 -12.98
N THR A 236 -3.29 -0.28 -11.72
CA THR A 236 -4.21 -0.22 -10.57
C THR A 236 -4.90 1.14 -10.43
N SER A 237 -6.23 1.10 -10.28
CA SER A 237 -7.05 2.31 -10.16
C SER A 237 -7.08 2.87 -8.74
N CYS A 238 -7.02 2.01 -7.72
CA CYS A 238 -6.98 2.44 -6.32
C CYS A 238 -6.19 1.46 -5.44
N ARG A 239 -5.82 1.94 -4.24
CA ARG A 239 -5.19 1.15 -3.16
C ARG A 239 -6.03 1.26 -1.91
N ALA A 240 -6.08 0.19 -1.13
CA ALA A 240 -6.75 0.15 0.16
C ALA A 240 -5.74 -0.07 1.29
N TYR A 241 -5.96 0.66 2.38
CA TYR A 241 -5.22 0.55 3.62
C TYR A 241 -6.22 0.42 4.78
N ALA A 242 -5.83 -0.34 5.80
CA ALA A 242 -6.48 -0.35 7.09
C ALA A 242 -5.45 0.03 8.15
N TYR A 243 -5.84 0.88 9.09
CA TYR A 243 -5.03 1.21 10.25
C TYR A 243 -5.76 0.74 11.51
N LEU A 244 -5.09 -0.07 12.33
CA LEU A 244 -5.63 -0.65 13.55
C LEU A 244 -4.98 -0.02 14.78
N ILE A 245 -5.80 0.43 15.72
CA ILE A 245 -5.38 0.91 17.05
C ILE A 245 -6.03 -0.04 18.07
N ASP A 246 -5.23 -0.91 18.68
CA ASP A 246 -5.69 -1.84 19.72
C ASP A 246 -6.00 -1.08 21.01
N VAL A 247 -7.28 -0.98 21.36
CA VAL A 247 -7.75 -0.21 22.52
C VAL A 247 -7.75 -1.03 23.81
N ASP A 248 -7.55 -2.34 23.72
CA ASP A 248 -7.46 -3.25 24.87
C ASP A 248 -6.01 -3.53 25.28
N THR A 249 -5.04 -2.83 24.67
CA THR A 249 -3.63 -2.94 25.02
C THR A 249 -3.40 -2.48 26.47
N GLU A 250 -3.18 -3.45 27.35
CA GLU A 250 -2.67 -3.21 28.71
C GLU A 250 -1.21 -2.74 28.59
N HIS A 251 -0.84 -1.59 29.15
CA HIS A 251 0.55 -1.12 29.16
C HIS A 251 1.08 -0.82 30.56
N ASN A 252 2.33 -1.25 30.75
CA ASN A 252 3.28 -0.71 31.72
C ASN A 252 3.98 0.50 31.05
N SER A 253 3.87 1.68 31.66
CA SER A 253 4.65 2.92 31.44
C SER A 253 4.39 3.84 30.20
N ASP A 254 4.05 5.09 30.54
CA ASP A 254 4.48 6.40 29.99
C ASP A 254 4.13 6.93 28.59
N CYS A 255 3.19 6.36 27.83
CA CYS A 255 2.83 6.96 26.52
C CYS A 255 1.33 6.93 26.17
N ASP A 256 0.46 7.41 27.06
CA ASP A 256 -0.94 6.98 27.04
C ASP A 256 -2.03 8.06 26.86
N GLY A 257 -1.83 8.99 25.92
CA GLY A 257 -2.90 9.95 25.56
C GLY A 257 -3.90 9.43 24.53
N VAL A 258 -3.47 8.50 23.67
CA VAL A 258 -4.24 8.05 22.49
C VAL A 258 -5.01 6.75 22.74
N LEU A 259 -4.51 5.83 23.59
CA LEU A 259 -5.24 4.58 23.87
C LEU A 259 -6.38 4.84 24.86
N GLU A 260 -6.21 5.75 25.81
CA GLU A 260 -7.29 6.22 26.69
C GLU A 260 -8.41 6.95 25.93
N LEU A 261 -8.11 7.52 24.76
CA LEU A 261 -9.08 8.27 23.97
C LEU A 261 -10.24 7.40 23.50
N PHE A 262 -10.08 6.08 23.34
CA PHE A 262 -11.13 5.21 22.79
C PHE A 262 -11.63 4.15 23.78
N LYS A 263 -11.39 4.36 25.08
CA LYS A 263 -11.86 3.48 26.16
C LYS A 263 -13.11 4.03 26.85
N GLY A 264 -13.89 3.13 27.45
CA GLY A 264 -15.02 3.48 28.33
C GLY A 264 -16.27 4.02 27.61
N GLY A 265 -17.15 4.68 28.38
CA GLY A 265 -18.49 5.08 27.92
C GLY A 265 -18.51 6.12 26.78
N ARG A 266 -17.40 6.82 26.54
CA ARG A 266 -17.28 7.84 25.48
C ARG A 266 -16.81 7.31 24.13
N ALA A 267 -16.27 6.09 24.08
CA ALA A 267 -15.68 5.50 22.89
C ALA A 267 -16.60 5.59 21.66
N LYS A 268 -17.89 5.33 21.85
CA LYS A 268 -18.89 5.39 20.76
C LYS A 268 -19.00 6.79 20.14
N HIS A 269 -18.99 7.83 20.98
CA HIS A 269 -19.05 9.22 20.51
C HIS A 269 -17.77 9.63 19.78
N GLN A 270 -16.61 9.32 20.36
CA GLN A 270 -15.30 9.65 19.79
C GLN A 270 -15.08 8.97 18.43
N ILE A 271 -15.53 7.72 18.29
CA ILE A 271 -15.49 6.99 17.01
C ILE A 271 -16.46 7.59 16.00
N SER A 272 -17.65 8.01 16.42
CA SER A 272 -18.59 8.72 15.55
C SER A 272 -18.02 10.05 15.05
N LEU A 273 -17.30 10.79 15.89
CA LEU A 273 -16.64 12.03 15.50
C LEU A 273 -15.48 11.77 14.54
N LEU A 274 -14.63 10.78 14.83
CA LEU A 274 -13.53 10.36 13.96
C LEU A 274 -14.05 9.95 12.57
N ASP A 275 -15.08 9.12 12.53
CA ASP A 275 -15.70 8.65 11.29
C ASP A 275 -16.33 9.81 10.51
N GLY A 276 -17.04 10.71 11.21
CA GLY A 276 -17.61 11.92 10.61
C GLY A 276 -16.55 12.85 10.01
N MET A 277 -15.38 12.98 10.64
CA MET A 277 -14.24 13.74 10.09
C MET A 277 -13.65 13.10 8.84
N LEU A 278 -13.49 11.77 8.82
CA LEU A 278 -12.97 11.04 7.67
C LEU A 278 -13.92 11.08 6.48
N GLN A 279 -15.23 10.93 6.72
CA GLN A 279 -16.30 11.03 5.72
C GLN A 279 -16.25 12.34 4.94
N LYS A 280 -15.90 13.47 5.59
CA LYS A 280 -15.79 14.77 4.91
C LYS A 280 -14.70 14.81 3.84
N LEU A 281 -13.76 13.87 3.80
CA LEU A 281 -12.73 13.79 2.77
C LEU A 281 -13.15 12.97 1.55
N GLU A 282 -14.21 12.15 1.66
CA GLU A 282 -14.60 11.22 0.59
C GLU A 282 -15.07 11.91 -0.69
N GLY A 283 -14.68 11.35 -1.83
CA GLY A 283 -15.05 11.84 -3.15
C GLY A 283 -14.42 13.17 -3.54
N LYS A 284 -13.69 13.84 -2.63
CA LYS A 284 -13.05 15.13 -2.90
C LYS A 284 -11.64 14.92 -3.44
N ALA A 285 -11.36 15.55 -4.58
CA ALA A 285 -10.00 15.68 -5.10
C ALA A 285 -9.29 16.82 -4.34
N LEU A 286 -8.47 16.46 -3.34
CA LEU A 286 -7.81 17.42 -2.44
C LEU A 286 -6.30 17.37 -2.59
N ASP A 287 -5.64 18.50 -2.31
CA ASP A 287 -4.18 18.58 -2.27
C ASP A 287 -3.66 18.13 -0.89
N TYR A 288 -3.10 16.92 -0.84
CA TYR A 288 -2.59 16.31 0.39
C TYR A 288 -1.11 16.65 0.70
N ILE A 289 -0.56 17.73 0.12
CA ILE A 289 0.85 18.12 0.33
C ILE A 289 1.21 18.29 1.82
N GLY A 290 0.30 18.82 2.65
CA GLY A 290 0.48 18.96 4.10
C GLY A 290 0.65 17.61 4.80
N LEU A 291 0.02 16.56 4.28
CA LEU A 291 0.09 15.18 4.76
C LEU A 291 1.09 14.35 3.94
N SER A 292 2.27 14.90 3.64
CA SER A 292 3.29 14.16 2.88
C SER A 292 4.69 14.35 3.45
N TYR A 293 5.54 13.35 3.26
CA TYR A 293 6.88 13.33 3.82
C TYR A 293 8.00 13.42 2.77
N GLY A 294 8.97 14.30 3.04
CA GLY A 294 10.16 14.49 2.21
C GLY A 294 9.91 15.28 0.93
N ARG A 295 10.87 15.20 -0.01
CA ARG A 295 10.75 15.84 -1.33
C ARG A 295 9.69 15.11 -2.15
N VAL A 296 8.65 15.83 -2.57
CA VAL A 296 7.64 15.31 -3.50
C VAL A 296 8.30 15.19 -4.87
N LYS A 297 8.25 13.97 -5.43
CA LYS A 297 8.74 13.67 -6.79
C LYS A 297 7.61 13.35 -7.76
N THR A 298 6.36 13.45 -7.29
CA THR A 298 5.17 13.20 -8.09
C THR A 298 4.76 14.47 -8.84
N LEU A 299 4.07 14.32 -9.96
CA LEU A 299 3.62 15.43 -10.80
C LEU A 299 2.68 16.39 -10.06
N ASN A 300 1.81 15.83 -9.22
CA ASN A 300 0.91 16.55 -8.34
C ASN A 300 0.77 15.82 -7.00
N THR A 301 0.13 16.50 -6.06
CA THR A 301 -0.21 16.03 -4.70
C THR A 301 -1.71 15.88 -4.49
N ILE A 302 -2.48 16.05 -5.56
CA ILE A 302 -3.92 15.82 -5.56
C ILE A 302 -4.18 14.32 -5.49
N CYS A 303 -4.99 13.92 -4.50
CA CYS A 303 -5.45 12.54 -4.32
C CYS A 303 -6.96 12.57 -4.04
N THR A 304 -7.64 11.46 -4.31
CA THR A 304 -9.06 11.29 -4.00
C THR A 304 -9.23 10.06 -3.11
N LEU A 305 -9.76 10.26 -1.90
CA LEU A 305 -10.21 9.15 -1.07
C LEU A 305 -11.60 8.75 -1.55
N HIS A 306 -11.74 7.53 -2.04
CA HIS A 306 -13.03 6.96 -2.43
C HIS A 306 -13.75 6.31 -1.25
N HIS A 307 -13.01 5.90 -0.23
CA HIS A 307 -13.53 5.40 1.05
C HIS A 307 -12.63 5.89 2.19
N ALA A 308 -13.23 6.38 3.26
CA ALA A 308 -12.59 6.85 4.48
C ALA A 308 -13.58 6.68 5.66
N ARG A 309 -13.42 5.58 6.40
CA ARG A 309 -14.28 5.24 7.56
C ARG A 309 -13.47 4.93 8.80
N ALA A 310 -14.06 5.14 9.96
CA ALA A 310 -13.59 4.60 11.23
C ALA A 310 -14.69 3.81 11.94
N LYS A 311 -14.34 2.65 12.48
CA LYS A 311 -15.26 1.80 13.23
C LYS A 311 -14.54 1.02 14.32
N LEU A 312 -15.28 0.60 15.35
CA LEU A 312 -14.79 -0.38 16.30
C LEU A 312 -14.93 -1.78 15.71
N VAL A 313 -13.84 -2.54 15.77
CA VAL A 313 -13.79 -3.94 15.33
C VAL A 313 -13.36 -4.82 16.49
N ARG A 314 -13.86 -6.05 16.49
CA ARG A 314 -13.42 -7.10 17.41
C ARG A 314 -12.50 -8.05 16.67
N TYR A 315 -11.45 -8.50 17.33
CA TYR A 315 -10.52 -9.48 16.79
C TYR A 315 -10.01 -10.39 17.90
N GLU A 316 -9.49 -11.54 17.51
CA GLU A 316 -8.93 -12.53 18.43
C GLU A 316 -7.41 -12.59 18.26
N THR A 317 -6.70 -12.61 19.37
CA THR A 317 -5.26 -12.88 19.36
C THR A 317 -5.01 -14.35 19.69
N SER A 318 -4.51 -15.10 18.72
CA SER A 318 -4.01 -16.46 18.92
C SER A 318 -2.60 -16.43 19.53
N ALA A 319 -2.48 -16.02 20.78
CA ALA A 319 -1.24 -16.08 21.55
C ALA A 319 -1.43 -17.02 22.76
N GLY A 320 -1.35 -18.33 22.52
CA GLY A 320 -1.42 -19.39 23.55
C GLY A 320 -2.80 -20.04 23.74
N ALA A 321 -2.93 -20.88 24.77
CA ALA A 321 -4.08 -21.76 25.04
C ALA A 321 -5.39 -21.05 25.45
N LYS A 322 -5.44 -19.70 25.41
CA LYS A 322 -6.66 -18.91 25.68
C LYS A 322 -6.78 -17.80 24.64
N SER A 323 -7.77 -17.92 23.74
CA SER A 323 -8.16 -16.80 22.86
C SER A 323 -8.75 -15.70 23.73
N ARG A 324 -8.19 -14.48 23.64
CA ARG A 324 -8.77 -13.27 24.27
C ARG A 324 -9.36 -12.43 23.16
N ALA A 325 -10.68 -12.21 23.23
CA ALA A 325 -11.34 -11.24 22.38
C ALA A 325 -10.83 -9.83 22.75
N ARG A 326 -10.40 -9.09 21.73
CA ARG A 326 -9.89 -7.72 21.83
C ARG A 326 -10.67 -6.82 20.89
N THR A 327 -10.53 -5.53 21.11
CA THR A 327 -11.19 -4.46 20.37
C THR A 327 -10.13 -3.54 19.79
N ALA A 328 -10.35 -3.08 18.57
CA ALA A 328 -9.52 -2.07 17.94
C ALA A 328 -10.38 -1.01 17.25
N VAL A 329 -9.86 0.21 17.17
CA VAL A 329 -10.32 1.18 16.19
C VAL A 329 -9.72 0.80 14.85
N CYS A 330 -10.57 0.58 13.84
CA CYS A 330 -10.16 0.35 12.46
C CYS A 330 -10.48 1.60 11.63
N ILE A 331 -9.44 2.20 11.05
CA ILE A 331 -9.55 3.28 10.06
C ILE A 331 -9.30 2.68 8.68
N GLU A 332 -10.31 2.69 7.83
CA GLU A 332 -10.28 2.15 6.47
C GLU A 332 -10.15 3.27 5.46
N LEU A 333 -9.17 3.18 4.57
CA LEU A 333 -8.89 4.19 3.54
C LEU A 333 -8.70 3.54 2.19
N VAL A 334 -9.52 3.92 1.21
CA VAL A 334 -9.35 3.57 -0.20
C VAL A 334 -9.18 4.85 -1.00
N GLY A 335 -8.14 4.93 -1.80
CA GLY A 335 -7.86 6.10 -2.62
C GLY A 335 -7.21 5.73 -3.94
N ASP A 336 -7.34 6.62 -4.92
CA ASP A 336 -6.69 6.49 -6.23
C ASP A 336 -5.16 6.30 -6.09
N ARG A 337 -4.58 7.10 -5.19
CA ARG A 337 -3.17 7.11 -4.83
C ARG A 337 -2.98 7.71 -3.43
N PHE A 338 -1.79 7.48 -2.88
CA PHE A 338 -1.38 8.05 -1.60
C PHE A 338 0.02 8.62 -1.71
N LEU A 339 0.26 9.76 -1.05
CA LEU A 339 1.60 10.31 -0.93
C LEU A 339 2.41 9.54 0.11
N ARG A 340 3.74 9.70 0.09
CA ARG A 340 4.62 9.02 1.04
C ARG A 340 4.26 9.43 2.48
N ARG A 341 3.93 8.42 3.29
CA ARG A 341 3.45 8.53 4.69
C ARG A 341 2.08 9.18 4.88
N MET A 342 1.35 9.48 3.81
CA MET A 342 0.06 10.16 3.88
C MET A 342 -0.94 9.48 4.80
N VAL A 343 -1.11 8.16 4.67
CA VAL A 343 -2.05 7.40 5.52
C VAL A 343 -1.73 7.57 7.00
N ARG A 344 -0.46 7.42 7.39
CA ARG A 344 -0.03 7.50 8.80
C ARG A 344 -0.13 8.92 9.36
N LEU A 345 0.09 9.93 8.53
CA LEU A 345 -0.08 11.34 8.90
C LEU A 345 -1.56 11.69 9.02
N LEU A 346 -2.40 11.17 8.13
CA LEU A 346 -3.85 11.37 8.17
C LEU A 346 -4.45 10.77 9.45
N VAL A 347 -4.05 9.54 9.80
CA VAL A 347 -4.45 8.87 11.04
C VAL A 347 -4.01 9.66 12.27
N GLU A 348 -2.77 10.16 12.31
CA GLU A 348 -2.32 10.99 13.43
C GLU A 348 -3.16 12.26 13.56
N ALA A 349 -3.36 12.99 12.46
CA ALA A 349 -4.10 14.23 12.46
C ALA A 349 -5.56 14.02 12.90
N SER A 350 -6.22 12.98 12.39
CA SER A 350 -7.62 12.68 12.73
C SER A 350 -7.78 12.31 14.21
N VAL A 351 -6.91 11.45 14.74
CA VAL A 351 -6.95 11.04 16.15
C VAL A 351 -6.63 12.22 17.08
N ARG A 352 -5.65 13.05 16.72
CA ARG A 352 -5.31 14.25 17.50
C ARG A 352 -6.46 15.26 17.55
N LEU A 353 -7.16 15.47 16.44
CA LEU A 353 -8.31 16.39 16.39
C LEU A 353 -9.45 15.92 17.29
N VAL A 354 -9.73 14.61 17.36
CA VAL A 354 -10.69 14.05 18.32
C VAL A 354 -10.23 14.28 19.77
N SER A 355 -8.93 14.08 20.06
CA SER A 355 -8.40 14.35 21.42
C SER A 355 -8.54 15.83 21.82
N THR A 356 -8.27 16.76 20.90
CA THR A 356 -8.43 18.20 21.17
C THR A 356 -9.90 18.57 21.36
N ALA A 357 -10.81 17.99 20.58
CA ALA A 357 -12.24 18.19 20.71
C ALA A 357 -12.77 17.86 22.12
N GLU A 358 -12.36 16.71 22.65
CA GLU A 358 -12.77 16.24 23.99
C GLU A 358 -12.27 17.19 25.09
N LYS A 359 -11.01 17.65 25.01
CA LYS A 359 -10.45 18.57 26.00
C LYS A 359 -11.18 19.91 26.03
N ASN A 360 -11.56 20.42 24.85
CA ASN A 360 -12.29 21.68 24.74
C ASN A 360 -13.73 21.55 25.25
N ALA A 361 -14.38 20.38 25.08
CA ALA A 361 -15.71 20.15 25.63
C ALA A 361 -15.71 20.07 27.18
N GLU A 362 -14.59 19.69 27.80
CA GLU A 362 -14.42 19.65 29.25
C GLU A 362 -14.09 21.03 29.86
N THR A 363 -13.77 22.05 29.06
CA THR A 363 -13.39 23.40 29.51
C THR A 363 -14.23 24.51 28.82
N GLU A 364 -15.22 25.09 29.50
CA GLU A 364 -16.04 26.24 29.01
C GLU A 364 -15.93 27.46 29.95
N PRO A 365 -16.07 28.73 29.48
CA PRO A 365 -16.75 29.20 28.25
C PRO A 365 -15.81 29.74 27.14
N PRO A 366 -16.31 30.01 25.90
CA PRO A 366 -15.49 30.22 24.71
C PRO A 366 -14.74 31.56 24.72
N VAL A 367 -13.41 31.49 24.59
CA VAL A 367 -12.56 32.68 24.42
C VAL A 367 -12.56 33.09 22.95
N ILE A 368 -13.10 34.27 22.70
CA ILE A 368 -13.04 34.96 21.40
C ILE A 368 -11.59 35.39 21.15
N GLY A 369 -11.01 34.90 20.06
CA GLY A 369 -9.77 35.45 19.49
C GLY A 369 -8.49 34.65 19.79
N GLY A 370 -8.18 33.69 18.93
CA GLY A 370 -6.85 33.06 18.85
C GLY A 370 -6.89 31.54 18.65
N ILE A 371 -6.84 31.08 17.39
CA ILE A 371 -6.74 29.65 16.98
C ILE A 371 -7.76 28.73 17.68
N ALA A 372 -8.95 29.25 18.01
CA ALA A 372 -10.07 28.53 18.61
C ALA A 372 -11.23 28.26 17.63
N ASP A 373 -11.13 28.74 16.38
CA ASP A 373 -12.26 28.70 15.41
C ASP A 373 -12.52 27.32 14.78
N CYS A 374 -11.65 26.33 14.99
CA CYS A 374 -12.04 24.94 14.73
C CYS A 374 -12.61 24.34 16.02
N GLY A 375 -13.79 24.83 16.43
CA GLY A 375 -14.66 24.04 17.28
C GLY A 375 -14.75 22.61 16.72
N ALA A 376 -14.86 21.62 17.59
CA ALA A 376 -14.85 20.19 17.31
C ALA A 376 -15.96 19.77 16.32
N THR A 377 -15.78 20.13 15.05
CA THR A 377 -16.72 19.91 13.97
C THR A 377 -16.17 18.78 13.12
N THR A 378 -17.07 18.05 12.47
CA THR A 378 -16.69 17.06 11.45
C THR A 378 -15.83 17.66 10.34
N ASP A 379 -15.84 18.99 10.15
CA ASP A 379 -15.07 19.66 9.09
C ASP A 379 -13.60 19.94 9.46
N ALA A 380 -13.20 19.78 10.73
CA ALA A 380 -11.85 20.14 11.20
C ALA A 380 -10.73 19.44 10.43
N LEU A 381 -10.91 18.16 10.07
CA LEU A 381 -9.92 17.40 9.30
C LEU A 381 -9.82 17.91 7.86
N LEU A 382 -10.95 18.23 7.23
CA LEU A 382 -11.00 18.82 5.89
C LEU A 382 -10.28 20.18 5.87
N GLN A 383 -10.58 21.04 6.83
CA GLN A 383 -9.92 22.35 6.98
C GLN A 383 -8.41 22.20 7.19
N LEU A 384 -7.96 21.19 7.94
CA LEU A 384 -6.53 20.90 8.11
C LEU A 384 -5.87 20.52 6.78
N VAL A 385 -6.52 19.68 5.95
CA VAL A 385 -6.00 19.31 4.62
C VAL A 385 -5.92 20.54 3.72
N GLU A 386 -6.94 21.39 3.73
CA GLU A 386 -7.01 22.60 2.91
C GLU A 386 -5.92 23.64 3.21
N LYS A 387 -5.38 23.65 4.44
CA LYS A 387 -4.24 24.51 4.81
C LYS A 387 -2.96 24.18 4.06
N ARG A 388 -2.80 22.95 3.54
CA ARG A 388 -1.62 22.50 2.76
C ARG A 388 -0.27 22.70 3.48
N ASP A 389 -0.30 22.79 4.80
CA ASP A 389 0.86 23.08 5.62
C ASP A 389 1.36 21.78 6.28
N ARG A 390 2.67 21.51 6.15
CA ARG A 390 3.30 20.34 6.76
C ARG A 390 3.67 20.56 8.23
N THR A 391 3.73 21.81 8.69
CA THR A 391 4.17 22.17 10.04
C THR A 391 3.09 21.95 11.10
N ILE A 392 1.82 21.90 10.68
CA ILE A 392 0.65 21.68 11.56
C ILE A 392 0.32 20.20 11.80
N VAL A 393 1.05 19.29 11.14
CA VAL A 393 0.87 17.84 11.25
C VAL A 393 1.95 17.27 12.15
N GLY A 394 1.57 16.35 13.03
CA GLY A 394 2.49 15.75 13.98
C GLY A 394 3.38 14.66 13.36
N ARG A 395 3.93 13.83 14.24
CA ARG A 395 4.71 12.66 13.81
C ARG A 395 3.76 11.62 13.19
N PRO A 396 4.12 10.95 12.08
CA PRO A 396 3.27 9.90 11.52
C PRO A 396 2.95 8.83 12.55
N ALA A 397 1.68 8.38 12.61
CA ALA A 397 1.23 7.29 13.47
C ALA A 397 2.11 6.04 13.31
N PRO A 398 2.31 5.18 14.31
CA PRO A 398 3.19 4.00 14.23
C PRO A 398 2.95 3.11 12.98
N PRO A 399 4.00 2.53 12.37
CA PRO A 399 3.85 1.77 11.13
C PRO A 399 3.20 0.40 11.30
N ASP A 400 3.33 -0.20 12.48
CA ASP A 400 2.84 -1.52 12.88
C ASP A 400 1.32 -1.61 12.95
N GLY A 401 0.63 -0.48 13.17
CA GLY A 401 -0.82 -0.39 13.04
C GLY A 401 -1.31 -0.36 11.59
N LEU A 402 -0.45 -0.08 10.60
CA LEU A 402 -0.84 0.08 9.21
C LEU A 402 -0.71 -1.23 8.41
N VAL A 403 -1.78 -1.58 7.69
CA VAL A 403 -1.85 -2.72 6.79
C VAL A 403 -2.21 -2.26 5.37
N PHE A 404 -1.41 -2.64 4.38
CA PHE A 404 -1.80 -2.57 2.97
C PHE A 404 -2.77 -3.70 2.65
N VAL A 405 -4.03 -3.36 2.38
CA VAL A 405 -5.09 -4.34 2.15
C VAL A 405 -5.01 -4.90 0.74
N GLY A 406 -4.88 -4.02 -0.26
CA GLY A 406 -4.90 -4.45 -1.65
C GLY A 406 -4.89 -3.30 -2.65
N ALA A 407 -4.88 -3.66 -3.93
CA ALA A 407 -5.06 -2.70 -5.02
C ALA A 407 -6.08 -3.23 -6.01
N ARG A 408 -6.98 -2.36 -6.47
CA ARG A 408 -7.96 -2.73 -7.50
C ARG A 408 -7.31 -2.74 -8.86
N LEU A 409 -7.51 -3.85 -9.57
CA LEU A 409 -7.25 -3.92 -11.00
C LEU A 409 -8.47 -3.40 -11.75
N PRO A 410 -8.30 -2.66 -12.87
CA PRO A 410 -9.37 -2.32 -13.76
C PRO A 410 -10.01 -3.63 -14.22
N LEU A 411 -11.35 -3.67 -14.20
CA LEU A 411 -12.10 -4.79 -14.74
C LEU A 411 -11.62 -5.02 -16.17
N ALA A 412 -11.20 -6.25 -16.44
CA ALA A 412 -10.62 -6.66 -17.72
C ALA A 412 -11.68 -6.73 -18.82
#